data_AF-A0A5R9MXK8-F1
#
_entry.id   AF-A0A5R9MXK8-F1
#
_cell.length_a   1.000
_cell.length_b   1.000
_cell.length_c   1.000
_cell.angle_alpha   90.00
_cell.angle_beta   90.00
_cell.angle_gamma   90.00
#
_symmetry.space_group_name_H-M   'P 1'
#
loop_
_entity.id
_entity.type
_entity.pdbx_description
1 polymer ?
#
loop_
_entity_poly.entity_id
_entity_poly.type
_entity_poly.pdbx_seq_one_letter_code
_entity_poly.pdbx_strand_id
1 'polypeptide(L)'
;MSFFRNSVVQGGSWLAFIGCGLWTFYEPGFEPAIGLILGAVGIASNPIPFFGKKARNLTPEKKIAQRDKWRPIFKDFFLRAARDKYRTDVIVHDVARVDDYPNTEEKAKGISSWFRVGFMGTYDRGVLLGLRWTYVREEAKGWKEYTSSPPAGATKVMLLGAVPYEMIESFNPDGDEYYNKPHLYCHFDFGGEPYERLFYGEQNQLREDFPFYYTEIAEYKKPGFFKRIKWRLQKR
;
A
#
# COMPACT_ATOMS: atom_id res chain seq x y z
N MET A 1 10.03 -17.51 -14.03
CA MET A 1 11.51 -17.51 -14.21
C MET A 1 12.06 -16.35 -15.06
N SER A 2 11.28 -15.74 -15.97
CA SER A 2 11.73 -14.62 -16.83
C SER A 2 12.10 -13.34 -16.05
N PHE A 3 11.27 -12.92 -15.10
CA PHE A 3 11.47 -11.68 -14.34
C PHE A 3 12.78 -11.64 -13.52
N PHE A 4 13.15 -12.77 -12.91
CA PHE A 4 14.36 -12.84 -12.07
C PHE A 4 15.64 -12.73 -12.90
N ARG A 5 15.65 -13.35 -14.10
CA ARG A 5 16.78 -13.28 -15.03
C ARG A 5 16.96 -11.84 -15.55
N ASN A 6 15.86 -11.17 -15.88
CA ASN A 6 15.91 -9.80 -16.38
C ASN A 6 16.38 -8.81 -15.29
N SER A 7 15.96 -8.98 -14.03
CA SER A 7 16.41 -8.15 -12.91
C SER A 7 17.90 -8.30 -12.58
N VAL A 8 18.46 -9.52 -12.68
CA VAL A 8 19.91 -9.76 -12.44
C VAL A 8 20.75 -9.13 -13.54
N VAL A 9 20.35 -9.29 -14.81
CA VAL A 9 21.05 -8.71 -15.95
C VAL A 9 21.04 -7.18 -15.86
N GLN A 10 19.91 -6.57 -15.51
CA GLN A 10 19.80 -5.12 -15.41
C GLN A 10 20.59 -4.53 -14.22
N GLY A 11 20.59 -5.22 -13.07
CA GLY A 11 21.44 -4.82 -11.93
C GLY A 11 22.93 -4.85 -12.29
N GLY A 12 23.36 -5.87 -13.04
CA GLY A 12 24.71 -5.95 -13.60
C GLY A 12 25.00 -4.80 -14.57
N SER A 13 24.06 -4.47 -15.46
CA SER A 13 24.21 -3.38 -16.44
C SER A 13 24.32 -2.00 -15.77
N TRP A 14 23.55 -1.73 -14.71
CA TRP A 14 23.66 -0.48 -13.94
C TRP A 14 24.97 -0.38 -13.17
N LEU A 15 25.42 -1.47 -12.55
CA LEU A 15 26.71 -1.50 -11.85
C LEU A 15 27.87 -1.31 -12.83
N ALA A 16 27.81 -1.93 -14.01
CA ALA A 16 28.78 -1.71 -15.08
C ALA A 16 28.74 -0.25 -15.57
N PHE A 17 27.55 0.31 -15.79
CA PHE A 17 27.40 1.70 -16.25
C PHE A 17 27.95 2.71 -15.23
N ILE A 18 27.60 2.57 -13.95
CA ILE A 18 28.08 3.47 -12.88
C ILE A 18 29.59 3.25 -12.64
N GLY A 19 30.04 1.99 -12.58
CA GLY A 19 31.43 1.65 -12.37
C GLY A 19 32.34 2.15 -13.49
N CYS A 20 31.95 1.94 -14.74
CA CYS A 20 32.68 2.46 -15.90
C CYS A 20 32.57 3.98 -15.99
N GLY A 21 31.45 4.60 -15.58
CA GLY A 21 31.34 6.06 -15.51
C GLY A 21 32.33 6.68 -14.51
N LEU A 22 32.43 6.09 -13.32
CA LEU A 22 33.44 6.48 -12.33
C LEU A 22 34.87 6.24 -12.85
N TRP A 23 35.11 5.11 -13.51
CA TRP A 23 36.41 4.82 -14.10
C TRP A 23 36.79 5.83 -15.19
N THR A 24 35.87 6.18 -16.09
CA THR A 24 36.10 7.20 -17.14
C THR A 24 36.43 8.57 -16.55
N PHE A 25 35.89 8.88 -15.36
CA PHE A 25 36.17 10.13 -14.66
C PHE A 25 37.58 10.19 -14.08
N TYR A 26 38.12 9.06 -13.60
CA TYR A 26 39.48 8.97 -13.04
C TYR A 26 40.55 8.71 -14.10
N GLU A 27 40.24 7.87 -15.09
CA GLU A 27 41.14 7.48 -16.18
C GLU A 27 40.36 7.49 -17.50
N PRO A 28 40.34 8.63 -18.21
CA PRO A 28 39.64 8.71 -19.49
C PRO A 28 40.39 7.87 -20.53
N GLY A 29 39.69 6.87 -21.09
CA GLY A 29 40.23 5.95 -22.08
C GLY A 29 39.14 5.24 -22.87
N PHE A 30 39.52 4.49 -23.90
CA PHE A 30 38.57 3.77 -24.75
C PHE A 30 37.92 2.57 -24.04
N GLU A 31 38.64 1.93 -23.12
CA GLU A 31 38.16 0.76 -22.37
C GLU A 31 36.95 1.05 -21.47
N PRO A 32 36.95 2.10 -20.61
CA PRO A 32 35.76 2.44 -19.83
C PRO A 32 34.61 2.96 -20.71
N ALA A 33 34.90 3.54 -21.89
CA ALA A 33 33.89 3.96 -22.84
C ALA A 33 33.12 2.77 -23.44
N ILE A 34 33.79 1.66 -23.76
CA ILE A 34 33.12 0.41 -24.18
C ILE A 34 32.20 -0.09 -23.06
N GLY A 35 32.67 -0.09 -21.82
CA GLY A 35 31.88 -0.51 -20.66
C GLY A 35 30.62 0.35 -20.44
N LEU A 36 30.73 1.67 -20.64
CA LEU A 36 29.59 2.58 -20.62
C LEU A 36 28.58 2.29 -21.73
N ILE A 37 29.05 2.06 -22.96
CA ILE A 37 28.18 1.74 -24.10
C ILE A 37 27.45 0.40 -23.87
N LEU A 38 28.16 -0.64 -23.44
CA LEU A 38 27.57 -1.94 -23.14
C LEU A 38 26.59 -1.87 -21.96
N GLY A 39 26.92 -1.10 -20.92
CA GLY A 39 26.01 -0.81 -19.80
C GLY A 39 24.73 -0.10 -20.26
N ALA A 40 24.87 0.93 -21.10
CA ALA A 40 23.73 1.68 -21.65
C ALA A 40 22.85 0.81 -22.56
N VAL A 41 23.45 -0.02 -23.43
CA VAL A 41 22.73 -0.96 -24.28
C VAL A 41 21.99 -2.00 -23.43
N GLY A 42 22.61 -2.51 -22.36
CA GLY A 42 21.95 -3.40 -21.40
C GLY A 42 20.76 -2.76 -20.68
N ILE A 43 20.85 -1.48 -20.31
CA ILE A 43 19.76 -0.71 -19.71
C ILE A 43 18.63 -0.46 -20.73
N ALA A 44 18.97 -0.09 -21.97
CA ALA A 44 18.01 0.26 -23.02
C ALA A 44 17.29 -0.98 -23.60
N SER A 45 17.99 -2.11 -23.72
CA SER A 45 17.44 -3.36 -24.26
C SER A 45 16.53 -4.11 -23.28
N ASN A 46 16.58 -3.77 -21.99
CA ASN A 46 15.75 -4.38 -20.96
C ASN A 46 15.13 -3.30 -20.05
N PRO A 47 14.14 -2.53 -20.56
CA PRO A 47 13.48 -1.47 -19.83
C PRO A 47 12.50 -2.05 -18.79
N ILE A 48 13.02 -2.76 -17.78
CA ILE A 48 12.24 -2.99 -16.57
C ILE A 48 12.23 -1.64 -15.84
N PRO A 49 11.05 -1.13 -15.45
CA PRO A 49 10.95 0.13 -14.73
C PRO A 49 11.59 -0.06 -13.34
N PHE A 50 12.87 0.30 -13.21
CA PHE A 50 13.56 0.38 -11.91
C PHE A 50 12.98 1.50 -11.04
N PHE A 51 12.36 2.49 -11.69
CA PHE A 51 11.51 3.49 -11.07
C PHE A 51 10.09 2.93 -11.00
N GLY A 52 9.54 2.83 -9.78
CA GLY A 52 8.26 2.18 -9.51
C GLY A 52 7.11 2.62 -10.42
N LYS A 53 6.02 1.83 -10.44
CA LYS A 53 4.80 2.12 -11.20
C LYS A 53 4.48 3.61 -11.11
N LYS A 54 4.40 4.28 -12.27
CA LYS A 54 4.06 5.70 -12.35
C LYS A 54 2.65 5.87 -11.80
N ALA A 55 2.53 6.52 -10.64
CA ALA A 55 1.23 6.77 -10.03
C ALA A 55 0.28 7.45 -11.03
N ARG A 56 -0.98 7.03 -11.06
CA ARG A 56 -1.97 7.60 -11.96
C ARG A 56 -2.13 9.10 -11.69
N ASN A 57 -1.87 9.91 -12.71
CA ASN A 57 -2.19 11.33 -12.69
C ASN A 57 -3.58 11.56 -13.29
N LEU A 58 -4.58 11.70 -12.43
CA LEU A 58 -5.95 12.07 -12.84
C LEU A 58 -6.10 13.59 -12.92
N THR A 59 -6.83 14.06 -13.94
CA THR A 59 -7.26 15.45 -14.02
C THR A 59 -8.27 15.76 -12.89
N PRO A 60 -8.42 17.02 -12.47
CA PRO A 60 -9.38 17.40 -11.43
C PRO A 60 -10.80 16.92 -11.71
N GLU A 61 -11.25 16.98 -12.97
CA GLU A 61 -12.59 16.56 -13.39
C GLU A 61 -12.78 15.05 -13.19
N LYS A 62 -11.76 14.25 -13.54
CA LYS A 62 -11.77 12.79 -13.32
C LYS A 62 -11.75 12.45 -11.83
N LYS A 63 -11.05 13.22 -11.01
CA LYS A 63 -11.07 13.04 -9.54
C LYS A 63 -12.47 13.28 -8.99
N ILE A 64 -13.11 14.37 -9.38
CA ILE A 64 -14.49 14.71 -8.97
C ILE A 64 -15.44 13.60 -9.41
N ALA A 65 -15.38 13.16 -10.67
CA ALA A 65 -16.23 12.10 -11.20
C ALA A 65 -16.10 10.78 -10.40
N GLN A 66 -14.88 10.39 -10.02
CA GLN A 66 -14.67 9.20 -9.18
C GLN A 66 -15.25 9.36 -7.77
N ARG A 67 -15.10 10.54 -7.16
CA ARG A 67 -15.66 10.83 -5.84
C ARG A 67 -17.19 10.80 -5.87
N ASP A 68 -17.79 11.41 -6.88
CA ASP A 68 -19.24 11.48 -7.01
C ASP A 68 -19.85 10.11 -7.34
N LYS A 69 -19.11 9.26 -8.08
CA LYS A 69 -19.46 7.85 -8.26
C LYS A 69 -19.44 7.08 -6.94
N TRP A 70 -18.33 7.11 -6.22
CA TRP A 70 -18.08 6.18 -5.11
C TRP A 70 -18.65 6.62 -3.78
N ARG A 71 -18.63 7.91 -3.48
CA ARG A 71 -19.11 8.45 -2.19
C ARG A 71 -20.53 8.00 -1.84
N PRO A 72 -21.56 8.11 -2.70
CA PRO A 72 -22.91 7.68 -2.35
C PRO A 72 -22.99 6.15 -2.13
N ILE A 73 -22.31 5.36 -2.96
CA ILE A 73 -22.29 3.89 -2.88
C ILE A 73 -21.75 3.44 -1.53
N PHE A 74 -20.58 3.95 -1.12
CA PHE A 74 -19.98 3.53 0.14
C PHE A 74 -20.73 4.07 1.36
N LYS A 75 -21.24 5.31 1.30
CA LYS A 75 -22.06 5.84 2.40
C LYS A 75 -23.28 4.95 2.64
N ASP A 76 -24.00 4.60 1.59
CA ASP A 76 -25.17 3.73 1.68
C ASP A 76 -24.81 2.32 2.15
N PHE A 77 -23.73 1.75 1.60
CA PHE A 77 -23.21 0.44 2.04
C PHE A 77 -22.94 0.40 3.55
N PHE A 78 -22.20 1.38 4.09
CA PHE A 78 -21.89 1.40 5.52
C PHE A 78 -23.09 1.72 6.39
N LEU A 79 -24.03 2.55 5.92
CA LEU A 79 -25.29 2.81 6.63
C LEU A 79 -26.12 1.52 6.76
N ARG A 80 -26.24 0.73 5.69
CA ARG A 80 -26.92 -0.57 5.73
C ARG A 80 -26.20 -1.54 6.66
N ALA A 81 -24.88 -1.68 6.49
CA ALA A 81 -24.08 -2.56 7.35
C ALA A 81 -24.19 -2.22 8.84
N ALA A 82 -24.27 -0.93 9.19
CA ALA A 82 -24.46 -0.47 10.57
C ALA A 82 -25.84 -0.86 11.11
N ARG A 83 -26.91 -0.66 10.32
CA ARG A 83 -28.29 -1.04 10.69
C ARG A 83 -28.43 -2.54 10.90
N ASP A 84 -27.79 -3.33 10.04
CA ASP A 84 -27.80 -4.79 10.09
C ASP A 84 -26.80 -5.36 11.11
N LYS A 85 -26.06 -4.48 11.80
CA LYS A 85 -25.02 -4.82 12.79
C LYS A 85 -23.92 -5.75 12.26
N TYR A 86 -23.63 -5.65 10.97
CA TYR A 86 -22.57 -6.42 10.33
C TYR A 86 -21.20 -5.77 10.52
N ARG A 87 -20.23 -6.56 11.00
CA ARG A 87 -18.81 -6.22 10.87
C ARG A 87 -18.35 -6.61 9.47
N THR A 88 -17.92 -5.63 8.69
CA THR A 88 -17.51 -5.84 7.30
C THR A 88 -15.99 -5.95 7.23
N ASP A 89 -15.51 -7.13 6.85
CA ASP A 89 -14.20 -7.27 6.22
C ASP A 89 -14.36 -7.13 4.70
N VAL A 90 -13.29 -6.78 4.01
CA VAL A 90 -13.25 -6.62 2.55
C VAL A 90 -12.02 -7.34 2.00
N ILE A 91 -12.16 -7.95 0.83
CA ILE A 91 -11.05 -8.47 0.04
C ILE A 91 -10.60 -7.35 -0.89
N VAL A 92 -9.38 -6.86 -0.70
CA VAL A 92 -8.81 -5.80 -1.54
C VAL A 92 -7.95 -6.43 -2.61
N HIS A 93 -8.11 -6.02 -3.86
CA HIS A 93 -7.40 -6.50 -5.03
C HIS A 93 -6.58 -5.38 -5.68
N ASP A 94 -5.38 -5.69 -6.16
CA ASP A 94 -4.62 -4.83 -7.07
C ASP A 94 -5.10 -5.07 -8.51
N VAL A 95 -5.67 -4.03 -9.12
CA VAL A 95 -6.18 -4.09 -10.50
C VAL A 95 -5.11 -4.55 -11.50
N ALA A 96 -3.85 -4.20 -11.26
CA ALA A 96 -2.76 -4.57 -12.15
C ALA A 96 -2.34 -6.05 -12.05
N ARG A 97 -2.86 -6.78 -11.05
CA ARG A 97 -2.53 -8.18 -10.74
C ARG A 97 -3.81 -8.97 -10.43
N VAL A 98 -4.92 -8.62 -11.10
CA VAL A 98 -6.24 -9.19 -10.81
C VAL A 98 -6.30 -10.69 -11.11
N ASP A 99 -5.55 -11.16 -12.11
CA ASP A 99 -5.50 -12.57 -12.52
C ASP A 99 -4.77 -13.47 -11.51
N ASP A 100 -4.08 -12.89 -10.52
CA ASP A 100 -3.37 -13.66 -9.49
C ASP A 100 -4.37 -14.29 -8.49
N TYR A 101 -5.52 -13.65 -8.27
CA TYR A 101 -6.54 -14.13 -7.36
C TYR A 101 -7.28 -15.36 -7.94
N PRO A 102 -7.60 -16.40 -7.13
CA PRO A 102 -7.47 -16.50 -5.67
C PRO A 102 -6.11 -17.04 -5.19
N ASN A 103 -5.16 -17.25 -6.10
CA ASN A 103 -3.85 -17.80 -5.75
C ASN A 103 -2.97 -16.73 -5.08
N THR A 104 -1.94 -17.16 -4.34
CA THR A 104 -0.99 -16.22 -3.73
C THR A 104 0.42 -16.73 -3.96
N GLU A 105 1.30 -15.84 -4.44
CA GLU A 105 2.73 -16.12 -4.49
C GLU A 105 3.37 -15.89 -3.11
N GLU A 106 3.51 -16.93 -2.30
CA GLU A 106 4.08 -16.83 -0.94
C GLU A 106 5.48 -16.21 -0.88
N LYS A 107 6.24 -16.33 -1.97
CA LYS A 107 7.64 -15.86 -2.06
C LYS A 107 7.77 -14.48 -2.70
N ALA A 108 6.66 -13.86 -3.11
CA ALA A 108 6.69 -12.54 -3.72
C ALA A 108 7.13 -11.47 -2.70
N LYS A 109 7.95 -10.53 -3.17
CA LYS A 109 8.35 -9.37 -2.36
C LYS A 109 7.29 -8.29 -2.48
N GLY A 110 6.75 -7.83 -1.35
CA GLY A 110 5.83 -6.68 -1.30
C GLY A 110 4.51 -7.04 -0.62
N ILE A 111 3.51 -6.19 -0.84
CA ILE A 111 2.12 -6.55 -0.50
C ILE A 111 1.60 -7.55 -1.54
N SER A 112 0.75 -8.47 -1.07
CA SER A 112 0.06 -9.42 -1.94
C SER A 112 -0.76 -8.71 -3.02
N SER A 113 -1.02 -9.37 -4.15
CA SER A 113 -1.94 -8.91 -5.20
C SER A 113 -3.36 -8.77 -4.69
N TRP A 114 -3.72 -9.51 -3.65
CA TRP A 114 -4.96 -9.35 -2.91
C TRP A 114 -4.77 -9.65 -1.42
N PHE A 115 -5.59 -9.05 -0.56
CA PHE A 115 -5.56 -9.33 0.87
C PHE A 115 -6.90 -9.03 1.55
N ARG A 116 -7.21 -9.78 2.61
CA ARG A 116 -8.34 -9.50 3.50
C ARG A 116 -7.95 -8.45 4.54
N VAL A 117 -8.83 -7.48 4.76
CA VAL A 117 -8.65 -6.41 5.74
C VAL A 117 -10.01 -5.98 6.28
N GLY A 118 -10.05 -5.37 7.46
CA GLY A 118 -11.32 -4.82 7.96
C GLY A 118 -11.74 -3.58 7.17
N PHE A 119 -13.03 -3.46 6.89
CA PHE A 119 -13.61 -2.37 6.12
C PHE A 119 -14.30 -1.40 7.09
N MET A 120 -13.62 -0.30 7.41
CA MET A 120 -13.87 0.47 8.63
C MET A 120 -14.79 1.67 8.42
N GLY A 121 -15.14 2.01 7.19
CA GLY A 121 -16.03 3.14 6.90
C GLY A 121 -15.51 4.04 5.80
N THR A 122 -16.05 5.24 5.74
CA THR A 122 -15.64 6.31 4.82
C THR A 122 -14.99 7.46 5.56
N TYR A 123 -14.14 8.21 4.85
CA TYR A 123 -13.68 9.54 5.25
C TYR A 123 -14.01 10.55 4.11
N ASP A 124 -13.57 11.80 4.22
CA ASP A 124 -13.96 12.87 3.28
C ASP A 124 -13.62 12.58 1.81
N ARG A 125 -12.52 11.83 1.55
CA ARG A 125 -12.03 11.54 0.20
C ARG A 125 -12.01 10.06 -0.19
N GLY A 126 -12.54 9.16 0.64
CA GLY A 126 -12.41 7.75 0.36
C GLY A 126 -12.95 6.80 1.41
N VAL A 127 -12.35 5.61 1.47
CA VAL A 127 -12.67 4.55 2.43
C VAL A 127 -11.50 4.26 3.37
N LEU A 128 -11.81 3.68 4.52
CA LEU A 128 -10.84 3.31 5.55
C LEU A 128 -10.69 1.80 5.62
N LEU A 129 -9.45 1.32 5.53
CA LEU A 129 -9.08 -0.08 5.72
C LEU A 129 -8.39 -0.25 7.08
N GLY A 130 -8.89 -1.13 7.94
CA GLY A 130 -8.32 -1.39 9.26
C GLY A 130 -7.31 -2.53 9.23
N LEU A 131 -6.03 -2.16 9.34
CA LEU A 131 -4.89 -3.05 9.18
C LEU A 131 -4.60 -3.87 10.44
N ARG A 132 -4.67 -3.24 11.62
CA ARG A 132 -4.52 -3.93 12.90
C ARG A 132 -5.05 -3.13 14.09
N TRP A 133 -5.60 -3.83 15.07
CA TRP A 133 -5.81 -3.29 16.41
C TRP A 133 -4.47 -3.20 17.16
N THR A 134 -4.25 -2.10 17.87
CA THR A 134 -3.04 -1.87 18.67
C THR A 134 -3.34 -0.88 19.80
N TYR A 135 -2.33 -0.55 20.60
CA TYR A 135 -2.43 0.45 21.67
C TYR A 135 -1.40 1.55 21.45
N VAL A 136 -1.80 2.80 21.69
CA VAL A 136 -0.89 3.94 21.64
C VAL A 136 -0.91 4.73 22.94
N ARG A 137 0.24 5.27 23.31
CA ARG A 137 0.37 6.21 24.43
C ARG A 137 1.26 7.36 24.00
N GLU A 138 0.90 8.56 24.44
CA GLU A 138 1.75 9.73 24.29
C GLU A 138 2.90 9.64 25.32
N GLU A 139 4.13 9.65 24.82
CA GLU A 139 5.35 9.75 25.61
C GLU A 139 6.07 11.09 25.30
N ALA A 140 7.12 11.44 26.05
CA ALA A 140 7.87 12.69 25.87
C ALA A 140 8.47 12.88 24.46
N LYS A 141 8.60 11.81 23.67
CA LYS A 141 9.13 11.83 22.28
C LYS A 141 8.02 11.64 21.22
N GLY A 142 6.76 11.80 21.62
CA GLY A 142 5.58 11.60 20.79
C GLY A 142 4.89 10.26 21.04
N TRP A 143 3.99 9.90 20.11
CA TRP A 143 3.18 8.70 20.19
C TRP A 143 4.00 7.43 20.00
N LYS A 144 3.77 6.46 20.88
CA LYS A 144 4.41 5.14 20.82
C LYS A 144 3.37 4.03 20.78
N GLU A 145 3.61 3.07 19.90
CA GLU A 145 2.77 1.88 19.72
C GLU A 145 3.21 0.73 20.64
N TYR A 146 2.23 0.02 21.20
CA TYR A 146 2.42 -1.20 21.97
C TYR A 146 1.54 -2.31 21.38
N THR A 147 2.17 -3.37 20.90
CA THR A 147 1.49 -4.51 20.28
C THR A 147 0.96 -5.52 21.31
N SER A 148 1.56 -5.59 22.49
CA SER A 148 1.23 -6.55 23.56
C SER A 148 1.52 -5.93 24.93
N SER A 149 0.68 -6.22 25.92
CA SER A 149 0.83 -5.75 27.31
C SER A 149 0.94 -4.22 27.43
N PRO A 150 -0.12 -3.48 27.05
CA PRO A 150 -0.11 -2.02 27.08
C PRO A 150 0.07 -1.49 28.51
N PRO A 151 0.83 -0.40 28.70
CA PRO A 151 0.91 0.26 30.01
C PRO A 151 -0.43 0.90 30.38
N ALA A 152 -0.63 1.17 31.67
CA ALA A 152 -1.76 1.96 32.13
C ALA A 152 -1.82 3.32 31.39
N GLY A 153 -3.02 3.71 30.96
CA GLY A 153 -3.25 4.94 30.18
C GLY A 153 -2.96 4.83 28.68
N ALA A 154 -2.67 3.64 28.14
CA ALA A 154 -2.62 3.45 26.69
C ALA A 154 -4.04 3.33 26.10
N THR A 155 -4.26 3.99 24.96
CA THR A 155 -5.54 4.02 24.26
C THR A 155 -5.58 2.93 23.19
N LYS A 156 -6.67 2.17 23.13
CA LYS A 156 -6.89 1.15 22.09
C LYS A 156 -7.28 1.85 20.78
N VAL A 157 -6.54 1.55 19.71
CA VAL A 157 -6.70 2.21 18.41
C VAL A 157 -6.63 1.21 17.27
N MET A 158 -7.18 1.60 16.12
CA MET A 158 -7.02 0.91 14.84
C MET A 158 -5.94 1.62 14.02
N LEU A 159 -4.97 0.86 13.50
CA LEU A 159 -4.11 1.36 12.43
C LEU A 159 -4.91 1.32 11.12
N LEU A 160 -5.21 2.50 10.57
CA LEU A 160 -6.06 2.68 9.40
C LEU A 160 -5.22 3.08 8.20
N GLY A 161 -5.56 2.52 7.04
CA GLY A 161 -5.12 3.00 5.73
C GLY A 161 -6.25 3.76 5.03
N ALA A 162 -5.99 5.01 4.67
CA ALA A 162 -6.93 5.84 3.91
C ALA A 162 -6.75 5.56 2.41
N VAL A 163 -7.75 4.93 1.80
CA VAL A 163 -7.79 4.66 0.35
C VAL A 163 -8.65 5.73 -0.32
N PRO A 164 -8.07 6.61 -1.14
CA PRO A 164 -8.84 7.62 -1.89
C PRO A 164 -9.81 6.97 -2.89
N TYR A 165 -10.96 7.61 -3.13
CA TYR A 165 -11.91 7.14 -4.13
C TYR A 165 -11.29 7.04 -5.54
N GLU A 166 -10.30 7.89 -5.82
CA GLU A 166 -9.52 7.89 -7.06
C GLU A 166 -8.75 6.60 -7.31
N MET A 167 -8.46 5.84 -6.25
CA MET A 167 -7.77 4.55 -6.35
C MET A 167 -8.73 3.39 -6.59
N ILE A 168 -10.04 3.58 -6.44
CA ILE A 168 -11.03 2.50 -6.55
C ILE A 168 -11.51 2.40 -8.01
N GLU A 169 -11.33 1.21 -8.58
CA GLU A 169 -11.78 0.89 -9.94
C GLU A 169 -13.17 0.23 -9.93
N SER A 170 -13.38 -0.70 -9.00
CA SER A 170 -14.62 -1.46 -8.88
C SER A 170 -14.88 -1.87 -7.43
N PHE A 171 -16.16 -2.10 -7.11
CA PHE A 171 -16.61 -2.60 -5.82
C PHE A 171 -17.75 -3.61 -6.04
N ASN A 172 -17.60 -4.81 -5.50
CA ASN A 172 -18.62 -5.85 -5.47
C ASN A 172 -19.00 -6.10 -4.01
N PRO A 173 -20.19 -5.68 -3.54
CA PRO A 173 -20.59 -5.86 -2.14
C PRO A 173 -20.93 -7.31 -1.78
N ASP A 174 -21.29 -8.14 -2.75
CA ASP A 174 -21.86 -9.48 -2.53
C ASP A 174 -20.79 -10.57 -2.36
N GLY A 175 -19.57 -10.29 -2.81
CA GLY A 175 -18.45 -11.24 -2.82
C GLY A 175 -18.49 -12.20 -4.00
N ASP A 176 -17.80 -13.32 -3.85
CA ASP A 176 -17.69 -14.35 -4.88
C ASP A 176 -17.71 -15.77 -4.30
N GLU A 177 -17.40 -16.77 -5.13
CA GLU A 177 -17.38 -18.18 -4.77
C GLU A 177 -16.27 -18.57 -3.78
N TYR A 178 -15.19 -17.78 -3.69
CA TYR A 178 -14.06 -18.06 -2.79
C TYR A 178 -14.22 -17.31 -1.46
N TYR A 179 -14.70 -16.06 -1.50
CA TYR A 179 -14.97 -15.23 -0.34
C TYR A 179 -16.33 -14.54 -0.42
N ASN A 180 -17.21 -14.88 0.51
CA ASN A 180 -18.52 -14.25 0.72
C ASN A 180 -18.43 -12.88 1.42
N LYS A 181 -17.42 -12.08 1.05
CA LYS A 181 -17.15 -10.76 1.60
C LYS A 181 -17.11 -9.76 0.46
N PRO A 182 -17.37 -8.47 0.72
CA PRO A 182 -17.19 -7.44 -0.28
C PRO A 182 -15.79 -7.46 -0.90
N HIS A 183 -15.71 -7.21 -2.21
CA HIS A 183 -14.47 -7.10 -2.97
C HIS A 183 -14.26 -5.67 -3.41
N LEU A 184 -13.06 -5.15 -3.17
CA LEU A 184 -12.65 -3.80 -3.53
C LEU A 184 -11.44 -3.87 -4.46
N TYR A 185 -11.61 -3.40 -5.69
CA TYR A 185 -10.54 -3.40 -6.70
C TYR A 185 -9.88 -2.02 -6.71
N CYS A 186 -8.59 -1.98 -6.35
CA CYS A 186 -7.83 -0.75 -6.19
C CYS A 186 -6.56 -0.71 -7.05
N HIS A 187 -6.13 0.49 -7.39
CA HIS A 187 -4.81 0.76 -7.94
C HIS A 187 -3.79 0.94 -6.82
N PHE A 188 -2.71 0.15 -6.82
CA PHE A 188 -1.69 0.13 -5.76
C PHE A 188 -0.57 1.14 -6.05
N ASP A 189 -0.95 2.40 -6.22
CA ASP A 189 -0.05 3.45 -6.72
C ASP A 189 0.82 4.09 -5.62
N PHE A 190 0.50 3.88 -4.33
CA PHE A 190 1.23 4.48 -3.21
C PHE A 190 2.36 3.58 -2.71
N GLY A 191 3.40 3.45 -3.53
CA GLY A 191 4.55 2.60 -3.21
C GLY A 191 4.18 1.11 -3.21
N GLY A 192 3.25 0.72 -4.10
CA GLY A 192 2.73 -0.63 -4.19
C GLY A 192 1.58 -0.92 -3.23
N GLU A 193 0.95 0.10 -2.62
CA GLU A 193 -0.16 -0.06 -1.68
C GLU A 193 -1.35 0.84 -2.12
N PRO A 194 -2.60 0.53 -1.72
CA PRO A 194 -3.78 1.29 -2.17
C PRO A 194 -4.03 2.55 -1.36
N TYR A 195 -3.42 2.68 -0.18
CA TYR A 195 -3.67 3.79 0.74
C TYR A 195 -2.57 4.84 0.68
N GLU A 196 -2.99 6.11 0.68
CA GLU A 196 -2.08 7.25 0.55
C GLU A 196 -1.37 7.60 1.87
N ARG A 197 -2.03 7.29 2.99
CA ARG A 197 -1.54 7.57 4.33
C ARG A 197 -2.03 6.52 5.31
N LEU A 198 -1.28 6.40 6.40
CA LEU A 198 -1.57 5.53 7.53
C LEU A 198 -1.68 6.38 8.79
N PHE A 199 -2.65 6.08 9.65
CA PHE A 199 -2.81 6.78 10.92
C PHE A 199 -3.47 5.89 11.97
N TYR A 200 -3.28 6.23 13.23
CA TYR A 200 -3.97 5.61 14.35
C TYR A 200 -5.29 6.32 14.60
N GLY A 201 -6.39 5.59 14.50
CA GLY A 201 -7.74 6.10 14.74
C GLY A 201 -8.38 5.46 15.97
N GLU A 202 -8.97 6.28 16.83
CA GLU A 202 -9.89 5.84 17.88
C GLU A 202 -11.27 5.59 17.28
N GLN A 203 -11.83 4.42 17.54
CA GLN A 203 -13.15 4.05 17.06
C GLN A 203 -14.23 4.71 17.92
N ASN A 204 -15.11 5.46 17.28
CA ASN A 204 -16.25 6.11 17.90
C ASN A 204 -17.55 5.76 17.16
N GLN A 205 -18.67 5.92 17.84
CA GLN A 205 -19.99 5.71 17.26
C GLN A 205 -20.96 6.75 17.83
N LEU A 206 -21.72 7.42 16.96
CA LEU A 206 -22.68 8.44 17.42
C LEU A 206 -23.89 7.80 18.11
N ARG A 207 -24.40 6.72 17.51
CA ARG A 207 -25.58 5.95 17.95
C ARG A 207 -25.41 4.51 17.48
N GLU A 208 -26.11 3.57 18.12
CA GLU A 208 -25.98 2.13 17.83
C GLU A 208 -26.26 1.75 16.37
N ASP A 209 -27.15 2.49 15.70
CA ASP A 209 -27.58 2.31 14.31
C ASP A 209 -26.75 3.10 13.28
N PHE A 210 -25.75 3.85 13.74
CA PHE A 210 -24.88 4.66 12.89
C PHE A 210 -23.55 3.93 12.62
N PRO A 211 -22.94 4.13 11.43
CA PRO A 211 -21.61 3.61 11.14
C PRO A 211 -20.58 4.11 12.15
N PHE A 212 -19.57 3.28 12.42
CA PHE A 212 -18.40 3.72 13.16
C PHE A 212 -17.67 4.81 12.38
N TYR A 213 -17.11 5.76 13.12
CA TYR A 213 -16.17 6.74 12.59
C TYR A 213 -14.90 6.70 13.42
N TYR A 214 -13.81 7.23 12.85
CA TYR A 214 -12.50 7.15 13.47
C TYR A 214 -11.91 8.53 13.63
N THR A 215 -11.54 8.89 14.86
CA THR A 215 -10.85 10.14 15.17
C THR A 215 -9.35 9.88 15.11
N GLU A 216 -8.64 10.65 14.29
CA GLU A 216 -7.19 10.55 14.17
C GLU A 216 -6.49 11.02 15.45
N ILE A 217 -5.68 10.13 16.03
CA ILE A 217 -4.84 10.44 17.20
C ILE A 217 -3.43 10.81 16.75
N ALA A 218 -2.87 10.04 15.82
CA ALA A 218 -1.50 10.23 15.37
C ALA A 218 -1.27 9.65 13.97
N GLU A 219 -0.44 10.33 13.18
CA GLU A 219 0.03 9.82 11.90
C GLU A 219 0.99 8.63 12.11
N TYR A 220 0.84 7.57 11.32
CA TYR A 220 1.76 6.45 11.33
C TYR A 220 2.84 6.62 10.24
N LYS A 221 4.08 6.84 10.69
CA LYS A 221 5.24 6.90 9.79
C LYS A 221 5.85 5.52 9.64
N LYS A 222 5.81 4.97 8.42
CA LYS A 222 6.45 3.70 8.11
C LYS A 222 7.93 3.75 8.49
N PRO A 223 8.47 2.72 9.16
CA PRO A 223 9.89 2.70 9.48
C PRO A 223 10.72 2.69 8.19
N GLY A 224 11.73 3.55 8.14
CA GLY A 224 12.64 3.65 7.00
C GLY A 224 13.35 2.33 6.67
N PHE A 225 13.83 2.22 5.43
CA PHE A 225 14.42 1.00 4.88
C PHE A 225 15.50 0.37 5.79
N PHE A 226 16.43 1.18 6.30
CA PHE A 226 17.50 0.71 7.19
C PHE A 226 17.00 0.15 8.52
N LYS A 227 15.96 0.75 9.12
CA LYS A 227 15.34 0.23 10.36
C LYS A 227 14.66 -1.12 10.10
N ARG A 228 14.00 -1.28 8.95
CA ARG A 228 13.36 -2.56 8.55
C ARG A 228 14.39 -3.67 8.36
N ILE A 229 15.54 -3.36 7.75
CA ILE A 229 16.64 -4.33 7.58
C ILE A 229 17.22 -4.73 8.93
N LYS A 230 17.55 -3.75 9.79
CA LYS A 230 18.09 -4.02 11.13
C LYS A 230 17.17 -4.93 11.93
N TRP A 231 15.86 -4.70 11.87
CA TRP A 231 14.87 -5.52 12.55
C TRP A 231 14.79 -6.96 12.00
N ARG A 232 14.91 -7.14 10.67
CA ARG A 232 14.97 -8.48 10.05
C ARG A 232 16.22 -9.26 10.44
N LEU A 233 17.35 -8.57 10.62
CA LEU A 233 18.60 -9.18 11.04
C LEU A 233 18.60 -9.56 12.54
N GLN A 234 17.91 -8.79 13.39
CA GLN A 234 17.78 -9.10 14.83
C GLN A 234 16.81 -10.26 15.15
N LYS A 235 15.97 -10.66 14.20
CA LYS A 235 14.98 -11.75 14.37
C LYS A 235 15.47 -13.11 13.84
N ARG A 236 16.69 -13.17 13.29
CA ARG A 236 17.41 -14.40 12.95
C ARG A 236 18.42 -14.70 14.04
#